data_AF-A0AAV0D6S6-F1
#
_entry.id   AF-A0AAV0D6S6-F1
#
_cell.length_a   1.000
_cell.length_b   1.000
_cell.length_c   1.000
_cell.angle_alpha   90.00
_cell.angle_beta   90.00
_cell.angle_gamma   90.00
#
_symmetry.space_group_name_H-M   'P 1'
#
loop_
_entity.id
_entity.type
_entity.pdbx_description
1 polymer ?
#
loop_
_entity_poly.entity_id
_entity_poly.type
_entity_poly.pdbx_seq_one_letter_code
_entity_poly.pdbx_strand_id
1 'polypeptide(L)'
;MWNRIFQVWREKMGTYDESHTTNALQSRWSKIVPAVNKFHALYERLQRNPKSGASQEDMRREAMRMYEDINQGQSFKYEHCWDIMKINPKWCVKEGTRTKDISKQKATNASGDTRVPTPQVSLGNEDQHPINVDATSAGKCSDIERPEGRKATKEKKRRMNDEKCVVDALINLQTVLEKQICVSQEELRAKKEKDLKKFELREMVMKEELELKKNAQKLKEKDQQLKENAQKFKEKDQQLKENAQKFKEKSQKRLDQEHILNQDITKLPSSIRETFEMYQSQIFKEWEKDGFFG
;
A
#
# COMPACT_ATOMS: atom_id res chain seq x y z
N MET A 1 5.05 17.30 -13.13
CA MET A 1 4.51 16.11 -12.44
C MET A 1 5.44 15.62 -11.33
N TRP A 2 6.69 15.25 -11.64
CA TRP A 2 7.66 14.77 -10.64
C TRP A 2 8.00 15.78 -9.54
N ASN A 3 8.05 17.07 -9.83
CA ASN A 3 8.26 18.12 -8.82
C ASN A 3 7.19 18.11 -7.72
N ARG A 4 5.91 17.90 -8.11
CA ARG A 4 4.79 17.80 -7.15
C ARG A 4 4.89 16.53 -6.32
N ILE A 5 5.27 15.40 -6.94
CA ILE A 5 5.48 14.13 -6.23
C ILE A 5 6.63 14.26 -5.23
N PHE A 6 7.71 14.93 -5.61
CA PHE A 6 8.85 15.18 -4.75
C PHE A 6 8.52 16.09 -3.56
N GLN A 7 7.69 17.12 -3.75
CA GLN A 7 7.18 17.96 -2.66
C GLN A 7 6.37 17.13 -1.64
N VAL A 8 5.41 16.34 -2.09
CA VAL A 8 4.61 15.47 -1.21
C VAL A 8 5.48 14.41 -0.51
N TRP A 9 6.46 13.86 -1.21
CA TRP A 9 7.40 12.90 -0.63
C TRP A 9 8.26 13.56 0.47
N ARG A 10 8.75 14.78 0.23
CA ARG A 10 9.52 15.59 1.20
C ARG A 10 8.71 15.86 2.47
N GLU A 11 7.46 16.28 2.33
CA GLU A 11 6.56 16.56 3.46
C GLU A 11 6.30 15.31 4.32
N LYS A 12 6.27 14.11 3.72
CA LYS A 12 5.99 12.87 4.43
C LYS A 12 7.20 12.22 5.13
N MET A 13 8.43 12.48 4.68
CA MET A 13 9.63 11.78 5.18
C MET A 13 10.30 12.44 6.40
N GLY A 14 9.95 13.68 6.76
CA GLY A 14 10.28 14.32 8.04
C GLY A 14 11.73 14.76 8.23
N THR A 15 12.71 13.85 8.13
CA THR A 15 14.15 14.13 8.25
C THR A 15 14.82 13.84 6.92
N TYR A 16 15.31 14.85 6.24
CA TYR A 16 15.81 14.71 4.88
C TYR A 16 17.21 15.31 4.72
N ASP A 17 18.11 14.50 4.16
CA ASP A 17 19.41 14.90 3.63
C ASP A 17 19.19 15.54 2.25
N GLU A 18 19.68 16.77 2.02
CA GLU A 18 19.43 17.60 0.83
C GLU A 18 19.91 16.98 -0.50
N SER A 19 20.52 15.79 -0.46
CA SER A 19 21.15 15.10 -1.59
C SER A 19 20.20 14.45 -2.62
N HIS A 20 18.90 14.23 -2.33
CA HIS A 20 18.01 13.57 -3.30
C HIS A 20 17.34 14.52 -4.30
N THR A 21 17.72 14.41 -5.56
CA THR A 21 17.03 15.13 -6.63
C THR A 21 15.73 14.43 -7.03
N THR A 22 14.82 15.17 -7.68
CA THR A 22 13.65 14.62 -8.39
C THR A 22 14.01 13.44 -9.31
N ASN A 23 15.21 13.48 -9.90
CA ASN A 23 15.78 12.42 -10.74
C ASN A 23 15.98 11.08 -10.00
N ALA A 24 16.29 11.11 -8.70
CA ALA A 24 16.48 9.90 -7.90
C ALA A 24 15.14 9.16 -7.69
N LEU A 25 14.06 9.89 -7.38
CA LEU A 25 12.72 9.32 -7.28
C LEU A 25 12.27 8.72 -8.62
N GLN A 26 12.48 9.45 -9.71
CA GLN A 26 12.13 8.97 -11.05
C GLN A 26 12.90 7.69 -11.40
N SER A 27 14.22 7.66 -11.16
CA SER A 27 15.06 6.48 -11.41
C SER A 27 14.64 5.27 -10.58
N ARG A 28 14.31 5.47 -9.30
CA ARG A 28 13.78 4.42 -8.43
C ARG A 28 12.43 3.91 -8.93
N TRP A 29 11.53 4.80 -9.29
CA TRP A 29 10.22 4.44 -9.84
C TRP A 29 10.33 3.64 -11.14
N SER A 30 11.24 4.02 -12.04
CA SER A 30 11.51 3.29 -13.27
C SER A 30 12.01 1.86 -13.06
N LYS A 31 12.57 1.53 -11.88
CA LYS A 31 12.95 0.15 -11.50
C LYS A 31 11.80 -0.61 -10.86
N ILE A 32 11.01 0.06 -10.02
CA ILE A 32 9.89 -0.54 -9.29
C ILE A 32 8.78 -0.96 -10.26
N VAL A 33 8.39 -0.08 -11.17
CA VAL A 33 7.24 -0.30 -12.08
C VAL A 33 7.38 -1.58 -12.92
N PRO A 34 8.49 -1.83 -13.63
CA PRO A 34 8.64 -3.08 -14.40
C PRO A 34 8.64 -4.32 -13.51
N ALA A 35 9.29 -4.27 -12.35
CA ALA A 35 9.33 -5.39 -11.42
C ALA A 35 7.95 -5.75 -10.89
N VAL A 36 7.18 -4.73 -10.47
CA VAL A 36 5.81 -4.88 -9.97
C VAL A 36 4.87 -5.37 -11.08
N ASN A 37 4.99 -4.85 -12.31
CA ASN A 37 4.22 -5.31 -13.46
C ASN A 37 4.48 -6.79 -13.76
N LYS A 38 5.74 -7.20 -13.79
CA LYS A 38 6.14 -8.60 -14.04
C LYS A 38 5.55 -9.53 -12.98
N PHE A 39 5.66 -9.16 -11.71
CA PHE A 39 5.03 -9.90 -10.61
C PHE A 39 3.49 -9.94 -10.75
N HIS A 40 2.87 -8.80 -11.07
CA HIS A 40 1.42 -8.71 -11.21
C HIS A 40 0.88 -9.62 -12.32
N ALA A 41 1.56 -9.69 -13.47
CA ALA A 41 1.18 -10.59 -14.56
C ALA A 41 1.23 -12.07 -14.15
N LEU A 42 2.21 -12.46 -13.33
CA LEU A 42 2.28 -13.82 -12.77
C LEU A 42 1.12 -14.10 -11.81
N TYR A 43 0.81 -13.13 -10.95
CA TYR A 43 -0.33 -13.22 -10.04
C TYR A 43 -1.67 -13.29 -10.79
N GLU A 44 -1.88 -12.47 -11.82
CA GLU A 44 -3.10 -12.51 -12.65
C GLU A 44 -3.26 -13.85 -13.35
N ARG A 45 -2.16 -14.47 -13.83
CA ARG A 45 -2.19 -15.80 -14.44
C ARG A 45 -2.71 -16.87 -13.47
N LEU A 46 -2.31 -16.79 -12.20
CA LEU A 46 -2.83 -17.67 -11.14
C LEU A 46 -4.29 -17.35 -10.81
N GLN A 47 -4.66 -16.07 -10.81
CA GLN A 47 -6.03 -15.64 -10.55
C GLN A 47 -7.01 -16.11 -11.64
N ARG A 48 -6.56 -16.19 -12.90
CA ARG A 48 -7.37 -16.73 -14.01
C ARG A 48 -7.51 -18.26 -13.96
N ASN A 49 -6.55 -18.95 -13.38
CA ASN A 49 -6.54 -20.42 -13.28
C ASN A 49 -6.21 -20.86 -11.84
N PRO A 50 -7.11 -20.59 -10.87
CA PRO A 50 -6.87 -20.96 -9.49
C PRO A 50 -6.85 -22.49 -9.35
N LYS A 51 -5.86 -23.02 -8.63
CA LYS A 51 -5.87 -24.42 -8.20
C LYS A 51 -7.01 -24.61 -7.20
N SER A 52 -7.74 -25.73 -7.28
CA SER A 52 -8.86 -26.01 -6.38
C SER A 52 -8.47 -25.80 -4.91
N GLY A 53 -9.18 -24.91 -4.22
CA GLY A 53 -8.94 -24.60 -2.81
C GLY A 53 -7.80 -23.61 -2.52
N ALA A 54 -7.15 -23.01 -3.52
CA ALA A 54 -6.06 -22.06 -3.30
C ALA A 54 -6.56 -20.74 -2.69
N SER A 55 -5.98 -20.34 -1.55
CA SER A 55 -6.20 -19.02 -0.95
C SER A 55 -5.52 -17.92 -1.76
N GLN A 56 -5.97 -16.68 -1.58
CA GLN A 56 -5.30 -15.47 -2.08
C GLN A 56 -3.82 -15.40 -1.63
N GLU A 57 -3.54 -15.85 -0.41
CA GLU A 57 -2.19 -15.92 0.13
C GLU A 57 -1.35 -17.01 -0.55
N ASP A 58 -1.96 -18.13 -0.92
CA ASP A 58 -1.27 -19.22 -1.60
C ASP A 58 -0.94 -18.82 -3.04
N MET A 59 -1.84 -18.12 -3.73
CA MET A 59 -1.57 -17.53 -5.04
C MET A 59 -0.44 -16.50 -4.98
N ARG A 60 -0.37 -15.72 -3.90
CA ARG A 60 0.72 -14.75 -3.68
C ARG A 60 2.07 -15.44 -3.50
N ARG A 61 2.13 -16.47 -2.65
CA ARG A 61 3.35 -17.27 -2.42
C ARG A 61 3.81 -17.98 -3.68
N GLU A 62 2.89 -18.54 -4.44
CA GLU A 62 3.18 -19.17 -5.73
C GLU A 62 3.70 -18.16 -6.77
N ALA A 63 3.12 -16.95 -6.82
CA ALA A 63 3.59 -15.88 -7.70
C ALA A 63 5.02 -15.43 -7.34
N MET A 64 5.37 -15.39 -6.05
CA MET A 64 6.74 -15.06 -5.62
C MET A 64 7.74 -16.11 -6.08
N ARG A 65 7.40 -17.40 -5.94
CA ARG A 65 8.23 -18.51 -6.42
C ARG A 65 8.45 -18.42 -7.93
N MET A 66 7.38 -18.27 -8.71
CA MET A 66 7.48 -18.11 -10.16
C MET A 66 8.30 -16.87 -10.56
N TYR A 67 8.19 -15.78 -9.79
CA TYR A 67 8.99 -14.58 -10.06
C TYR A 67 10.48 -14.86 -9.88
N GLU A 68 10.86 -15.53 -8.79
CA GLU A 68 12.24 -15.91 -8.48
C GLU A 68 12.83 -16.81 -9.58
N ASP A 69 12.07 -17.83 -10.02
CA ASP A 69 12.46 -18.73 -11.12
C ASP A 69 12.76 -17.96 -12.42
N ILE A 70 11.93 -16.97 -12.76
CA ILE A 70 12.06 -16.17 -13.99
C ILE A 70 13.07 -15.02 -13.82
N ASN A 71 13.49 -14.72 -12.59
CA ASN A 71 14.35 -13.58 -12.27
C ASN A 71 15.72 -14.00 -11.75
N GLN A 72 16.22 -15.16 -12.21
CA GLN A 72 17.58 -15.66 -11.91
C GLN A 72 17.82 -15.83 -10.40
N GLY A 73 16.82 -16.31 -9.66
CA GLY A 73 16.92 -16.51 -8.21
C GLY A 73 16.79 -15.22 -7.39
N GLN A 74 16.37 -14.11 -8.00
CA GLN A 74 16.12 -12.86 -7.28
C GLN A 74 14.67 -12.81 -6.80
N SER A 75 14.50 -12.84 -5.48
CA SER A 75 13.18 -12.71 -4.84
C SER A 75 12.54 -11.34 -5.09
N PHE A 76 11.21 -11.32 -5.13
CA PHE A 76 10.45 -10.10 -5.33
C PHE A 76 10.45 -9.23 -4.06
N LYS A 77 11.12 -8.08 -4.13
CA LYS A 77 11.31 -7.16 -2.97
C LYS A 77 10.36 -5.98 -2.88
N TYR A 78 9.45 -5.82 -3.85
CA TYR A 78 8.55 -4.66 -3.95
C TYR A 78 7.11 -5.02 -3.58
N GLU A 79 6.97 -5.89 -2.59
CA GLU A 79 5.71 -6.44 -2.13
C GLU A 79 4.71 -5.36 -1.70
N HIS A 80 5.17 -4.45 -0.83
CA HIS A 80 4.37 -3.31 -0.37
C HIS A 80 3.92 -2.39 -1.52
N CYS A 81 4.79 -2.17 -2.52
CA CYS A 81 4.45 -1.37 -3.69
C CYS A 81 3.35 -2.05 -4.52
N TRP A 82 3.44 -3.37 -4.70
CA TRP A 82 2.41 -4.12 -5.41
C TRP A 82 1.05 -4.06 -4.70
N ASP A 83 1.01 -4.19 -3.37
CA ASP A 83 -0.23 -4.09 -2.60
C ASP A 83 -0.95 -2.75 -2.77
N ILE A 84 -0.20 -1.65 -2.86
CA ILE A 84 -0.77 -0.33 -3.15
C ILE A 84 -1.24 -0.24 -4.61
N MET A 85 -0.43 -0.75 -5.53
CA MET A 85 -0.67 -0.59 -6.97
C MET A 85 -1.84 -1.43 -7.48
N LYS A 86 -2.03 -2.66 -6.96
CA LYS A 86 -3.13 -3.55 -7.37
C LYS A 86 -4.53 -3.05 -7.00
N ILE A 87 -4.64 -2.15 -6.01
CA ILE A 87 -5.92 -1.53 -5.62
C ILE A 87 -6.37 -0.51 -6.69
N ASN A 88 -5.45 -0.02 -7.52
CA ASN A 88 -5.75 1.02 -8.49
C ASN A 88 -6.33 0.42 -9.79
N PRO A 89 -7.51 0.88 -10.26
CA PRO A 89 -8.20 0.31 -11.42
C PRO A 89 -7.41 0.43 -12.74
N LYS A 90 -6.43 1.34 -12.82
CA LYS A 90 -5.52 1.46 -13.96
C LYS A 90 -4.70 0.18 -14.21
N TRP A 91 -4.51 -0.63 -13.18
CA TRP A 91 -3.69 -1.85 -13.21
C TRP A 91 -4.54 -3.12 -13.39
N CYS A 92 -5.84 -3.08 -13.08
CA CYS A 92 -6.76 -4.22 -13.22
C CYS A 92 -7.30 -4.43 -14.65
N VAL A 93 -7.05 -3.52 -15.60
CA VAL A 93 -7.80 -3.46 -16.89
C VAL A 93 -6.95 -3.86 -18.11
N LYS A 94 -5.69 -4.27 -17.93
CA LYS A 94 -4.79 -4.50 -19.08
C LYS A 94 -4.48 -5.98 -19.31
N GLU A 95 -5.48 -6.78 -19.64
CA GLU A 95 -5.29 -7.98 -20.46
C GLU A 95 -6.63 -8.50 -21.01
N GLY A 96 -7.11 -7.83 -22.07
CA GLY A 96 -8.22 -8.33 -22.89
C GLY A 96 -7.91 -8.43 -24.38
N THR A 97 -6.71 -8.02 -24.85
CA THR A 97 -6.46 -7.88 -26.30
C THR A 97 -4.98 -8.05 -26.69
N ARG A 98 -4.37 -9.21 -26.42
CA ARG A 98 -3.17 -9.66 -27.17
C ARG A 98 -3.11 -11.19 -27.28
N THR A 99 -4.11 -11.79 -27.91
CA THR A 99 -3.96 -13.06 -28.62
C THR A 99 -3.83 -12.73 -30.11
N LYS A 100 -2.60 -12.55 -30.57
CA LYS A 100 -2.25 -12.65 -32.00
C LYS A 100 -1.08 -13.60 -32.15
N ASP A 101 -1.38 -14.69 -32.86
CA ASP A 101 -0.52 -15.35 -33.85
C ASP A 101 0.77 -16.03 -33.36
N ILE A 102 0.63 -17.29 -32.94
CA ILE A 102 1.59 -18.35 -33.30
C ILE A 102 0.78 -19.59 -33.72
N SER A 103 0.33 -19.60 -34.97
CA SER A 103 0.10 -20.84 -35.71
C SER A 103 0.16 -20.51 -37.20
N LYS A 104 1.36 -20.60 -37.77
CA LYS A 104 1.50 -20.73 -39.21
C LYS A 104 2.60 -21.75 -39.52
N GLN A 105 2.15 -22.77 -40.26
CA GLN A 105 2.87 -23.58 -41.25
C GLN A 105 3.73 -24.74 -40.75
N LYS A 106 3.18 -25.95 -40.97
CA LYS A 106 3.85 -26.91 -41.87
C LYS A 106 2.80 -27.72 -42.64
N ALA A 107 2.44 -27.21 -43.82
CA ALA A 107 1.85 -28.00 -44.88
C ALA A 107 2.98 -28.38 -45.84
N THR A 108 3.18 -29.67 -46.08
CA THR A 108 3.99 -30.18 -47.19
C THR A 108 3.05 -30.84 -48.17
N ASN A 109 3.11 -30.32 -49.40
CA ASN A 109 2.33 -30.74 -50.56
C ASN A 109 2.71 -32.15 -51.04
N ALA A 110 1.72 -32.91 -51.51
CA ALA A 110 1.86 -33.83 -52.64
C ALA A 110 0.52 -33.89 -53.39
N SER A 111 0.60 -33.66 -54.70
CA SER A 111 -0.49 -33.48 -55.65
C SER A 111 -1.24 -34.78 -56.00
N GLY A 112 -2.49 -34.62 -56.49
CA GLY A 112 -3.01 -35.48 -57.57
C GLY A 112 -4.45 -35.98 -57.47
N ASP A 113 -5.32 -35.35 -58.28
CA ASP A 113 -6.36 -35.96 -59.14
C ASP A 113 -7.80 -36.27 -58.60
N THR A 114 -8.68 -35.28 -58.85
CA THR A 114 -9.96 -35.30 -59.63
C THR A 114 -11.15 -36.25 -59.31
N ARG A 115 -12.35 -35.62 -59.28
CA ARG A 115 -13.70 -36.01 -59.79
C ARG A 115 -14.83 -36.22 -58.75
N VAL A 116 -15.84 -35.36 -58.88
CA VAL A 116 -17.26 -35.40 -58.44
C VAL A 116 -18.09 -35.87 -59.67
N PRO A 117 -19.40 -36.26 -59.67
CA PRO A 117 -20.45 -36.44 -58.64
C PRO A 117 -21.22 -37.80 -58.68
N THR A 118 -22.13 -37.94 -57.69
CA THR A 118 -23.43 -38.66 -57.59
C THR A 118 -24.08 -39.26 -58.85
N PRO A 119 -24.92 -40.31 -58.68
CA PRO A 119 -26.24 -40.27 -59.30
C PRO A 119 -27.41 -40.74 -58.41
N GLN A 120 -28.57 -40.23 -58.81
CA GLN A 120 -29.95 -40.38 -58.35
C GLN A 120 -30.61 -41.61 -59.02
N VAL A 121 -31.66 -42.21 -58.43
CA VAL A 121 -32.92 -42.59 -59.15
C VAL A 121 -34.05 -42.92 -58.17
N SER A 122 -35.21 -42.33 -58.46
CA SER A 122 -36.54 -42.49 -57.85
C SER A 122 -37.32 -43.63 -58.51
N LEU A 123 -38.39 -44.13 -57.84
CA LEU A 123 -39.69 -44.64 -58.35
C LEU A 123 -40.44 -45.18 -57.10
N GLY A 124 -41.67 -44.85 -56.71
CA GLY A 124 -42.81 -44.23 -57.40
C GLY A 124 -44.01 -45.19 -57.43
N ASN A 125 -44.99 -44.94 -56.55
CA ASN A 125 -46.44 -45.25 -56.65
C ASN A 125 -46.88 -46.74 -56.51
N GLU A 126 -48.11 -47.12 -56.14
CA GLU A 126 -49.28 -46.58 -55.42
C GLU A 126 -50.22 -47.79 -55.19
N ASP A 127 -51.09 -47.69 -54.18
CA ASP A 127 -52.45 -48.25 -54.02
C ASP A 127 -52.80 -49.69 -54.50
N GLN A 128 -53.45 -50.45 -53.61
CA GLN A 128 -54.91 -50.72 -53.67
C GLN A 128 -55.38 -51.74 -52.63
N HIS A 129 -56.47 -51.40 -51.96
CA HIS A 129 -57.34 -52.28 -51.18
C HIS A 129 -58.01 -53.35 -52.05
N PRO A 130 -58.53 -54.44 -51.43
CA PRO A 130 -59.97 -54.65 -51.59
C PRO A 130 -60.72 -55.01 -50.29
N ILE A 131 -62.00 -54.63 -50.32
CA ILE A 131 -63.07 -54.88 -49.36
C ILE A 131 -63.78 -56.20 -49.73
N ASN A 132 -64.26 -57.00 -48.76
CA ASN A 132 -65.60 -57.63 -48.84
C ASN A 132 -66.11 -58.28 -47.52
N VAL A 133 -67.26 -57.75 -47.06
CA VAL A 133 -68.50 -58.34 -46.46
C VAL A 133 -68.41 -59.37 -45.31
N ASP A 134 -68.91 -59.09 -44.11
CA ASP A 134 -70.29 -58.90 -43.59
C ASP A 134 -70.92 -60.21 -43.05
N ALA A 135 -71.24 -60.20 -41.75
CA ALA A 135 -72.34 -60.96 -41.16
C ALA A 135 -72.66 -60.41 -39.75
N THR A 136 -73.91 -59.97 -39.64
CA THR A 136 -74.59 -59.31 -38.52
C THR A 136 -74.87 -60.25 -37.33
N SER A 137 -74.77 -59.77 -36.08
CA SER A 137 -75.91 -59.71 -35.11
C SER A 137 -75.51 -59.55 -33.63
N ALA A 138 -76.19 -58.58 -33.00
CA ALA A 138 -76.74 -58.54 -31.64
C ALA A 138 -75.86 -58.85 -30.40
N GLY A 139 -75.82 -57.89 -29.46
CA GLY A 139 -75.52 -58.21 -28.05
C GLY A 139 -75.06 -57.03 -27.20
N LYS A 140 -76.02 -56.31 -26.59
CA LYS A 140 -75.80 -55.26 -25.59
C LYS A 140 -75.53 -55.92 -24.23
N CYS A 141 -74.34 -55.79 -23.63
CA CYS A 141 -74.17 -55.94 -22.17
C CYS A 141 -72.81 -55.43 -21.66
N SER A 142 -72.88 -54.57 -20.64
CA SER A 142 -71.91 -54.29 -19.56
C SER A 142 -70.43 -54.06 -19.91
N ASP A 143 -70.05 -52.79 -19.78
CA ASP A 143 -68.84 -52.30 -19.10
C ASP A 143 -68.21 -53.32 -18.12
N ILE A 144 -67.21 -54.06 -18.60
CA ILE A 144 -66.22 -54.75 -17.77
C ILE A 144 -64.88 -54.47 -18.42
N GLU A 145 -64.23 -53.40 -17.96
CA GLU A 145 -62.85 -53.09 -18.27
C GLU A 145 -61.97 -54.29 -17.87
N ARG A 146 -61.37 -54.94 -18.87
CA ARG A 146 -60.47 -56.07 -18.67
C ARG A 146 -59.32 -55.63 -17.73
N PRO A 147 -59.04 -56.32 -16.61
CA PRO A 147 -58.06 -55.84 -15.65
C PRO A 147 -56.70 -55.65 -16.31
N GLU A 148 -56.10 -54.49 -16.07
CA GLU A 148 -54.78 -54.12 -16.58
C GLU A 148 -53.80 -55.28 -16.39
N GLY A 149 -53.21 -55.76 -17.49
CA GLY A 149 -52.33 -56.91 -17.45
C GLY A 149 -51.13 -56.67 -16.53
N ARG A 150 -50.65 -57.72 -15.84
CA ARG A 150 -49.53 -57.68 -14.88
C ARG A 150 -48.28 -56.90 -15.36
N LYS A 151 -48.03 -56.83 -16.67
CA LYS A 151 -46.96 -56.04 -17.29
C LYS A 151 -47.23 -54.52 -17.25
N ALA A 152 -48.46 -54.08 -17.53
CA ALA A 152 -48.85 -52.66 -17.51
C ALA A 152 -48.85 -52.07 -16.10
N THR A 153 -49.37 -52.81 -15.11
CA THR A 153 -49.36 -52.38 -13.70
C THR A 153 -47.94 -52.26 -13.14
N LYS A 154 -47.04 -53.17 -13.53
CA LYS A 154 -45.61 -53.11 -13.14
C LYS A 154 -44.90 -51.91 -13.76
N GLU A 155 -45.17 -51.62 -15.03
CA GLU A 155 -44.61 -50.46 -15.73
C GLU A 155 -45.10 -49.13 -15.12
N LYS A 156 -46.40 -49.01 -14.79
CA LYS A 156 -46.94 -47.83 -14.09
C LYS A 156 -46.29 -47.60 -12.72
N LYS A 157 -46.07 -48.68 -11.95
CA LYS A 157 -45.34 -48.61 -10.67
C LYS A 157 -43.87 -48.19 -10.85
N ARG A 158 -43.21 -48.62 -11.94
CA ARG A 158 -41.85 -48.16 -12.27
C ARG A 158 -41.84 -46.67 -12.59
N ARG A 159 -42.75 -46.21 -13.45
CA ARG A 159 -42.88 -44.78 -13.80
C ARG A 159 -43.15 -43.88 -12.60
N MET A 160 -44.07 -44.26 -11.71
CA MET A 160 -44.31 -43.51 -10.47
C MET A 160 -43.08 -43.46 -9.55
N ASN A 161 -42.28 -44.53 -9.52
CA ASN A 161 -41.04 -44.55 -8.74
C ASN A 161 -39.95 -43.67 -9.38
N ASP A 162 -39.85 -43.66 -10.71
CA ASP A 162 -38.93 -42.83 -11.46
C ASP A 162 -39.29 -41.33 -11.33
N GLU A 163 -40.59 -40.99 -11.42
CA GLU A 163 -41.11 -39.63 -11.17
C GLU A 163 -40.81 -39.17 -9.74
N LYS A 164 -41.02 -40.03 -8.74
CA LYS A 164 -40.68 -39.74 -7.35
C LYS A 164 -39.17 -39.48 -7.19
N CYS A 165 -38.33 -40.27 -7.85
CA CYS A 165 -36.88 -40.07 -7.84
C CYS A 165 -36.47 -38.72 -8.46
N VAL A 166 -37.13 -38.31 -9.54
CA VAL A 166 -36.90 -37.00 -10.18
C VAL A 166 -37.33 -35.86 -9.25
N VAL A 167 -38.48 -35.96 -8.59
CA VAL A 167 -38.94 -34.95 -7.62
C VAL A 167 -37.98 -34.83 -6.43
N ASP A 168 -37.52 -35.95 -5.87
CA ASP A 168 -36.53 -35.96 -4.79
C ASP A 168 -35.20 -35.32 -5.25
N ALA A 169 -34.76 -35.58 -6.48
CA ALA A 169 -33.58 -34.95 -7.06
C ALA A 169 -33.73 -33.43 -7.22
N LEU A 170 -34.91 -32.95 -7.62
CA LEU A 170 -35.20 -31.51 -7.74
C LEU A 170 -35.24 -30.82 -6.37
N ILE A 171 -35.85 -31.43 -5.36
CA ILE A 171 -35.87 -30.91 -3.97
C ILE A 171 -34.45 -30.82 -3.42
N ASN A 172 -33.62 -31.84 -3.66
CA ASN A 172 -32.22 -31.84 -3.25
C ASN A 172 -31.43 -30.73 -3.95
N LEU A 173 -31.62 -30.54 -5.27
CA LEU A 173 -30.98 -29.46 -6.02
C LEU A 173 -31.38 -28.08 -5.46
N GLN A 174 -32.68 -27.88 -5.22
CA GLN A 174 -33.18 -26.63 -4.64
C GLN A 174 -32.59 -26.37 -3.25
N THR A 175 -32.57 -27.39 -2.39
CA THR A 175 -31.95 -27.32 -1.05
C THR A 175 -30.47 -26.96 -1.12
N VAL A 176 -29.73 -27.52 -2.08
CA VAL A 176 -28.31 -27.22 -2.30
C VAL A 176 -28.11 -25.77 -2.75
N LEU A 177 -28.94 -25.27 -3.67
CA LEU A 177 -28.88 -23.89 -4.15
C LEU A 177 -29.19 -22.89 -3.02
N GLU A 178 -30.22 -23.16 -2.21
CA GLU A 178 -30.57 -22.32 -1.07
C GLU A 178 -29.44 -22.25 -0.03
N LYS A 179 -28.81 -23.39 0.27
CA LYS A 179 -27.61 -23.44 1.14
C LYS A 179 -26.44 -22.65 0.56
N GLN A 180 -26.20 -22.75 -0.75
CA GLN A 180 -25.13 -22.01 -1.42
C GLN A 180 -25.34 -20.48 -1.35
N ILE A 181 -26.58 -20.02 -1.52
CA ILE A 181 -26.94 -18.59 -1.39
C ILE A 181 -26.73 -18.14 0.06
N CYS A 182 -27.16 -18.94 1.04
CA CYS A 182 -26.99 -18.63 2.45
C CYS A 182 -25.50 -18.47 2.82
N VAL A 183 -24.68 -19.46 2.47
CA VAL A 183 -23.22 -19.42 2.70
C VAL A 183 -22.59 -18.19 2.03
N SER A 184 -22.93 -17.92 0.77
CA SER A 184 -22.40 -16.76 0.05
C SER A 184 -22.79 -15.43 0.71
N GLN A 185 -24.01 -15.34 1.26
CA GLN A 185 -24.46 -14.15 1.97
C GLN A 185 -23.76 -13.96 3.32
N GLU A 186 -23.52 -15.04 4.06
CA GLU A 186 -22.76 -15.03 5.32
C GLU A 186 -21.30 -14.63 5.09
N GLU A 187 -20.66 -15.16 4.05
CA GLU A 187 -19.29 -14.78 3.66
C GLU A 187 -19.19 -13.29 3.34
N LEU A 188 -20.18 -12.75 2.61
CA LEU A 188 -20.24 -11.32 2.29
C LEU A 188 -20.40 -10.46 3.55
N ARG A 189 -21.23 -10.88 4.51
CA ARG A 189 -21.41 -10.19 5.80
C ARG A 189 -20.11 -10.21 6.60
N ALA A 190 -19.49 -11.38 6.75
CA ALA A 190 -18.22 -11.53 7.46
C ALA A 190 -17.11 -10.70 6.82
N LYS A 191 -17.09 -10.58 5.48
CA LYS A 191 -16.13 -9.74 4.77
C LYS A 191 -16.35 -8.25 5.05
N LYS A 192 -17.59 -7.76 4.98
CA LYS A 192 -17.93 -6.37 5.32
C LYS A 192 -17.56 -6.03 6.77
N GLU A 193 -17.82 -6.94 7.71
CA GLU A 193 -17.46 -6.75 9.13
C GLU A 193 -15.94 -6.67 9.32
N LYS A 194 -15.18 -7.56 8.68
CA LYS A 194 -13.71 -7.52 8.71
C LYS A 194 -13.17 -6.23 8.10
N ASP A 195 -13.74 -5.77 6.99
CA ASP A 195 -13.34 -4.53 6.33
C ASP A 195 -13.65 -3.29 7.20
N LEU A 196 -14.80 -3.29 7.88
CA LEU A 196 -15.18 -2.24 8.84
C LEU A 196 -14.23 -2.21 10.03
N LYS A 197 -13.99 -3.34 10.70
CA LYS A 197 -13.02 -3.45 11.80
C LYS A 197 -11.62 -3.00 11.39
N LYS A 198 -11.20 -3.35 10.17
CA LYS A 198 -9.92 -2.90 9.61
C LYS A 198 -9.89 -1.39 9.37
N PHE A 199 -11.01 -0.79 8.98
CA PHE A 199 -11.13 0.66 8.82
C PHE A 199 -11.06 1.37 10.19
N GLU A 200 -11.85 0.92 11.17
CA GLU A 200 -11.84 1.45 12.53
C GLU A 200 -10.45 1.37 13.17
N LEU A 201 -9.78 0.21 13.05
CA LEU A 201 -8.41 0.05 13.55
C LEU A 201 -7.43 1.04 12.89
N ARG A 202 -7.56 1.29 11.57
CA ARG A 202 -6.72 2.27 10.88
C ARG A 202 -7.00 3.69 11.35
N GLU A 203 -8.26 4.02 11.66
CA GLU A 203 -8.62 5.33 12.21
C GLU A 203 -8.04 5.51 13.61
N MET A 204 -8.11 4.49 14.47
CA MET A 204 -7.52 4.50 15.81
C MET A 204 -6.00 4.69 15.76
N VAL A 205 -5.31 3.90 14.93
CA VAL A 205 -3.85 4.02 14.74
C VAL A 205 -3.47 5.41 14.23
N MET A 206 -4.25 5.97 13.30
CA MET A 206 -3.99 7.33 12.78
C MET A 206 -4.16 8.40 13.87
N LYS A 207 -5.16 8.27 14.75
CA LYS A 207 -5.37 9.19 15.87
C LYS A 207 -4.23 9.09 16.88
N GLU A 208 -3.81 7.88 17.22
CA GLU A 208 -2.69 7.63 18.14
C GLU A 208 -1.36 8.16 17.58
N GLU A 209 -1.08 7.93 16.30
CA GLU A 209 0.10 8.50 15.63
C GLU A 209 0.11 10.03 15.66
N LEU A 210 -1.05 10.67 15.46
CA LEU A 210 -1.17 12.12 15.51
C LEU A 210 -0.92 12.65 16.93
N GLU A 211 -1.39 11.96 17.95
CA GLU A 211 -1.17 12.32 19.34
C GLU A 211 0.31 12.16 19.74
N LEU A 212 0.95 11.06 19.34
CA LEU A 212 2.38 10.86 19.53
C LEU A 212 3.20 11.96 18.84
N LYS A 213 2.83 12.37 17.62
CA LYS A 213 3.48 13.49 16.92
C LYS A 213 3.33 14.82 17.68
N LYS A 214 2.14 15.13 18.19
CA LYS A 214 1.91 16.32 19.01
C LYS A 214 2.76 16.30 20.29
N ASN A 215 2.85 15.16 20.96
CA ASN A 215 3.64 15.00 22.18
C ASN A 215 5.14 15.11 21.90
N ALA A 216 5.63 14.52 20.81
CA ALA A 216 7.02 14.64 20.37
C ALA A 216 7.38 16.09 20.03
N GLN A 217 6.47 16.85 19.39
CA GLN A 217 6.67 18.27 19.12
C GLN A 217 6.77 19.09 20.42
N LYS A 218 5.84 18.89 21.37
CA LYS A 218 5.90 19.56 22.68
C LYS A 218 7.19 19.26 23.43
N LEU A 219 7.71 18.04 23.32
CA LEU A 219 8.98 17.66 23.95
C LEU A 219 10.15 18.41 23.31
N LYS A 220 10.18 18.54 21.98
CA LYS A 220 11.19 19.34 21.26
C LYS A 220 11.15 20.81 21.64
N GLU A 221 9.96 21.39 21.77
CA GLU A 221 9.80 22.79 22.21
C GLU A 221 10.33 23.00 23.63
N LYS A 222 10.03 22.07 24.56
CA LYS A 222 10.58 22.12 25.92
C LYS A 222 12.11 21.99 25.96
N ASP A 223 12.67 21.08 25.17
CA ASP A 223 14.13 20.89 25.07
C ASP A 223 14.81 22.15 24.52
N GLN A 224 14.23 22.77 23.49
CA GLN A 224 14.70 24.03 22.94
C GLN A 224 14.68 25.15 23.98
N GLN A 225 13.58 25.26 24.75
CA GLN A 225 13.47 26.26 25.81
C GLN A 225 14.50 26.05 26.92
N LEU A 226 14.78 24.80 27.30
CA LEU A 226 15.83 24.48 28.26
C LEU A 226 17.22 24.87 27.76
N LYS A 227 17.51 24.65 26.48
CA LYS A 227 18.77 25.08 25.84
C LYS A 227 18.94 26.59 25.85
N GLU A 228 17.89 27.33 25.50
CA GLU A 228 17.89 28.79 25.55
C GLU A 228 18.08 29.32 26.97
N ASN A 229 17.41 28.73 27.95
CA ASN A 229 17.57 29.09 29.36
C ASN A 229 18.99 28.80 29.87
N ALA A 230 19.57 27.65 29.50
CA ALA A 230 20.94 27.31 29.84
C ALA A 230 21.95 28.27 29.20
N GLN A 231 21.71 28.70 27.95
CA GLN A 231 22.55 29.68 27.27
C GLN A 231 22.48 31.05 27.97
N LYS A 232 21.28 31.53 28.29
CA LYS A 232 21.10 32.78 29.06
C LYS A 232 21.79 32.73 30.42
N PHE A 233 21.78 31.58 31.08
CA PHE A 233 22.48 31.40 32.35
C PHE A 233 24.00 31.54 32.17
N LYS A 234 24.58 30.92 31.13
CA LYS A 234 26.01 31.05 30.81
C LYS A 234 26.40 32.50 30.49
N GLU A 235 25.59 33.22 29.71
CA GLU A 235 25.84 34.62 29.37
C GLU A 235 25.82 35.52 30.62
N LYS A 236 24.87 35.31 31.54
CA LYS A 236 24.84 36.03 32.81
C LYS A 236 26.05 35.74 33.69
N ASP A 237 26.47 34.48 33.77
CA ASP A 237 27.68 34.09 34.52
C ASP A 237 28.94 34.74 33.93
N GLN A 238 29.06 34.75 32.61
CA GLN A 238 30.15 35.42 31.90
C GLN A 238 30.17 36.93 32.18
N GLN A 239 29.00 37.59 32.11
CA GLN A 239 28.88 39.01 32.39
C GLN A 239 29.26 39.36 33.84
N LEU A 240 28.90 38.50 34.80
CA LEU A 240 29.29 38.67 36.21
C LEU A 240 30.81 38.56 36.37
N LYS A 241 31.46 37.61 35.69
CA LYS A 241 32.92 37.46 35.70
C LYS A 241 33.63 38.68 35.11
N GLU A 242 33.16 39.19 33.97
CA GLU A 242 33.71 40.39 33.35
C GLU A 242 33.54 41.63 34.24
N ASN A 243 32.37 41.79 34.86
CA ASN A 243 32.13 42.89 35.79
C ASN A 243 33.02 42.80 37.04
N ALA A 244 33.20 41.60 37.59
CA ALA A 244 34.09 41.37 38.72
C ALA A 244 35.55 41.64 38.36
N GLN A 245 35.98 41.26 37.15
CA GLN A 245 37.32 41.55 36.65
C GLN A 245 37.55 43.05 36.47
N LYS A 246 36.62 43.76 35.82
CA LYS A 246 36.67 45.22 35.66
C LYS A 246 36.74 45.93 37.02
N PHE A 247 35.99 45.44 38.01
CA PHE A 247 36.05 45.98 39.37
C PHE A 247 37.44 45.77 40.00
N LYS A 248 38.04 44.58 39.86
CA LYS A 248 39.40 44.29 40.34
C LYS A 248 40.45 45.16 39.64
N GLU A 249 40.40 45.28 38.32
CA GLU A 249 41.32 46.12 37.54
C GLU A 249 41.19 47.59 37.93
N LYS A 250 39.97 48.10 38.11
CA LYS A 250 39.73 49.47 38.59
C LYS A 250 40.30 49.68 40.00
N SER A 251 40.12 48.72 40.90
CA SER A 251 40.70 48.77 42.25
C SER A 251 42.23 48.75 42.23
N GLN A 252 42.84 47.90 41.38
CA GLN A 252 44.29 47.84 41.25
C GLN A 252 44.86 49.14 40.67
N LYS A 253 44.22 49.67 39.62
CA LYS A 253 44.60 50.97 39.03
C LYS A 253 44.57 52.08 40.09
N ARG A 254 43.60 52.07 41.01
CA ARG A 254 43.54 53.04 42.13
C ARG A 254 44.75 52.89 43.06
N LEU A 255 45.10 51.66 43.46
CA LEU A 255 46.29 51.40 44.29
C LEU A 255 47.57 51.88 43.59
N ASP A 256 47.71 51.61 42.29
CA ASP A 256 48.88 52.05 41.51
C ASP A 256 48.94 53.59 41.42
N GLN A 257 47.80 54.25 41.26
CA GLN A 257 47.70 55.72 41.26
C GLN A 257 48.07 56.32 42.62
N GLU A 258 47.57 55.75 43.73
CA GLU A 258 47.96 56.17 45.08
C GLU A 258 49.45 55.98 45.34
N HIS A 259 50.02 54.86 44.88
CA HIS A 259 51.47 54.63 44.98
C HIS A 259 52.28 55.73 44.26
N ILE A 260 51.87 56.13 43.05
CA ILE A 260 52.53 57.20 42.28
C ILE A 260 52.38 58.57 42.98
N LEU A 261 51.21 58.87 43.53
CA LEU A 261 50.96 60.13 44.23
C LEU A 261 51.75 60.25 45.54
N ASN A 262 51.93 59.15 46.27
CA ASN A 262 52.66 59.11 47.53
C ASN A 262 54.20 59.02 47.37
N GLN A 263 54.72 58.93 46.14
CA GLN A 263 56.15 58.89 45.86
C GLN A 263 56.80 60.27 46.13
N ASP A 264 57.82 60.30 46.99
CA ASP A 264 58.59 61.52 47.30
C ASP A 264 59.51 61.91 46.12
N ILE A 265 59.04 62.86 45.31
CA ILE A 265 59.72 63.36 44.11
C ILE A 265 61.01 64.14 44.40
N THR A 266 61.23 64.59 45.63
CA THR A 266 62.44 65.34 46.02
C THR A 266 63.67 64.44 46.09
N LYS A 267 63.46 63.14 46.32
CA LYS A 267 64.49 62.10 46.41
C LYS A 267 64.84 61.46 45.07
N LEU A 268 64.12 61.80 44.00
CA LEU A 268 64.36 61.27 42.65
C LEU A 268 65.35 62.16 41.88
N PRO A 269 66.18 61.56 40.99
CA PRO A 269 67.03 62.31 40.06
C PRO A 269 66.21 63.26 39.17
N SER A 270 66.75 64.43 38.83
CA SER A 270 66.04 65.46 38.06
C SER A 270 65.46 64.95 36.74
N SER A 271 66.14 64.02 36.07
CA SER A 271 65.69 63.42 34.80
C SER A 271 64.41 62.58 34.92
N ILE A 272 64.11 62.04 36.12
CA ILE A 272 62.93 61.19 36.38
C ILE A 272 61.83 62.00 37.10
N ARG A 273 62.21 63.06 37.82
CA ARG A 273 61.28 63.94 38.55
C ARG A 273 60.19 64.52 37.64
N GLU A 274 60.56 65.09 36.49
CA GLU A 274 59.61 65.68 35.53
C GLU A 274 58.55 64.66 35.06
N THR A 275 58.94 63.39 34.91
CA THR A 275 58.02 62.32 34.50
C THR A 275 57.00 61.98 35.59
N PHE A 276 57.40 61.95 36.86
CA PHE A 276 56.49 61.72 37.98
C PHE A 276 55.55 62.91 38.20
N GLU A 277 56.04 64.15 38.10
CA GLU A 277 55.20 65.36 38.19
C GLU A 277 54.12 65.39 37.10
N MET A 278 54.46 64.95 35.88
CA MET A 278 53.50 64.78 34.79
C MET A 278 52.43 63.72 35.13
N TYR A 279 52.85 62.54 35.62
CA TYR A 279 51.92 61.47 35.98
C TYR A 279 51.00 61.86 37.13
N GLN A 280 51.52 62.51 38.19
CA GLN A 280 50.72 63.00 39.31
C GLN A 280 49.67 64.02 38.83
N SER A 281 50.07 64.98 37.99
CA SER A 281 49.15 65.97 37.41
C SER A 281 48.06 65.33 36.56
N GLN A 282 48.40 64.28 35.82
CA GLN A 282 47.44 63.55 34.99
C GLN A 282 46.44 62.74 35.84
N ILE A 283 46.92 62.13 36.93
CA ILE A 283 46.06 61.41 37.89
C ILE A 283 45.08 62.37 38.57
N PHE A 284 45.55 63.55 39.04
CA PHE A 284 44.66 64.55 39.62
C PHE A 284 43.56 65.01 38.66
N LYS A 285 43.90 65.27 37.39
CA LYS A 285 42.91 65.59 36.35
C LYS A 285 41.91 64.46 36.10
N GLU A 286 42.34 63.21 36.19
CA GLU A 286 41.46 62.05 36.06
C GLU A 286 40.49 61.92 37.27
N TRP A 287 40.99 62.15 38.49
CA TRP A 287 40.18 62.12 39.71
C TRP A 287 39.19 63.28 39.81
N GLU A 288 39.56 64.46 39.31
CA GLU A 288 38.67 65.61 39.19
C GLU A 288 37.51 65.33 38.22
N LYS A 289 37.80 64.68 37.08
CA LYS A 289 36.77 64.24 36.13
C LYS A 289 35.85 63.15 36.68
N ASP A 290 36.37 62.27 37.54
CA ASP A 290 35.60 61.24 38.24
C ASP A 290 34.73 61.81 39.38
N GLY A 291 34.82 63.12 39.67
CA GLY A 291 34.00 63.81 40.67
C GLY A 291 34.50 63.66 42.11
N PHE A 292 35.79 63.42 42.32
CA PHE A 292 36.34 63.13 43.66
C PHE A 292 36.57 64.38 44.54
N PHE A 293 36.56 65.57 43.94
CA PHE A 293 36.85 66.84 44.62
C PHE A 293 35.62 67.77 44.71
N GLY A 294 34.41 67.24 44.56
CA GLY A 294 33.14 67.97 44.65
C GLY A 294 32.22 67.43 45.74
#